data_AF-A0A1V0U496-F1
#
_entry.id   AF-A0A1V0U496-F1
#
_cell.length_a   1.000
_cell.length_b   1.000
_cell.length_c   1.000
_cell.angle_alpha   90.00
_cell.angle_beta   90.00
_cell.angle_gamma   90.00
#
_symmetry.space_group_name_H-M   'P 1'
#
loop_
_entity.id
_entity.type
_entity.pdbx_description
1 polymer ?
#
loop_
_entity_poly.entity_id
_entity_poly.type
_entity_poly.pdbx_seq_one_letter_code
_entity_poly.pdbx_strand_id
1 'polypeptide(L)'
;MYSLTTRSRLFRPRVSIGPHRITLGKTALAALPSPNVEDSGPWFELGARRFSYAEEHYFGNPGGYLRWVVGMSDAGSPLTPPVGCNGDARAAEDVAAYRHAARINSVLVIGPAIDLEGVLPRGIAPDLDTVRLLELRNPARVALTTRYYSAKTAVERWKHRNREFREGPLP
;
A
#
# COMPACT_ATOMS: atom_id res chain seq x y z
N MET A 1 -2.50 -14.76 12.48
CA MET A 1 -2.73 -13.49 11.78
C MET A 1 -1.37 -12.86 11.50
N TYR A 2 -1.12 -12.38 10.29
CA TYR A 2 0.10 -11.60 9.99
C TYR A 2 -0.22 -10.46 9.02
N SER A 3 0.43 -9.31 9.22
CA SER A 3 0.25 -8.12 8.40
C SER A 3 1.57 -7.74 7.72
N LEU A 4 1.49 -7.33 6.46
CA LEU A 4 2.58 -6.79 5.67
C LEU A 4 2.25 -5.36 5.29
N THR A 5 3.06 -4.42 5.78
CA THR A 5 2.88 -2.99 5.51
C THR A 5 4.15 -2.41 4.93
N THR A 6 4.06 -1.73 3.78
CA THR A 6 5.20 -0.96 3.29
C THR A 6 5.21 0.42 3.92
N ARG A 7 6.38 0.83 4.41
CA ARG A 7 6.64 2.16 4.98
C ARG A 7 7.48 3.05 4.05
N SER A 8 7.90 2.54 2.90
CA SER A 8 8.85 3.22 2.02
C SER A 8 8.32 3.35 0.61
N ARG A 9 8.58 4.51 -0.02
CA ARG A 9 8.33 4.70 -1.45
C ARG A 9 9.29 3.90 -2.33
N LEU A 10 10.49 3.59 -1.81
CA LEU A 10 11.55 2.90 -2.54
C LEU A 10 11.40 1.38 -2.48
N PHE A 11 10.93 0.86 -1.35
CA PHE A 11 10.68 -0.57 -1.18
C PHE A 11 9.19 -0.88 -1.30
N ARG A 12 8.81 -1.43 -2.45
CA ARG A 12 7.42 -1.74 -2.79
C ARG A 12 7.26 -3.24 -2.98
N PRO A 13 7.11 -4.01 -1.89
CA PRO A 13 6.98 -5.45 -1.99
C PRO A 13 5.75 -5.83 -2.82
N ARG A 14 5.89 -6.92 -3.58
CA ARG A 14 4.81 -7.51 -4.35
C ARG A 14 4.28 -8.71 -3.60
N VAL A 15 3.00 -8.69 -3.28
CA VAL A 15 2.27 -9.76 -2.61
C VAL A 15 1.31 -10.37 -3.63
N SER A 16 1.35 -11.68 -3.79
CA SER A 16 0.42 -12.42 -4.63
C SER A 16 -0.56 -13.15 -3.73
N ILE A 17 -1.87 -12.94 -3.94
CA ILE A 17 -2.93 -13.49 -3.10
C ILE A 17 -4.02 -14.03 -4.04
N GLY A 18 -4.10 -15.35 -4.17
CA GLY A 18 -4.95 -15.99 -5.18
C GLY A 18 -4.65 -15.42 -6.58
N PRO A 19 -5.66 -14.93 -7.33
CA PRO A 19 -5.47 -14.31 -8.64
C PRO A 19 -4.97 -12.86 -8.58
N HIS A 20 -4.94 -12.23 -7.40
CA HIS A 20 -4.61 -10.82 -7.25
C HIS A 20 -3.11 -10.61 -7.04
N ARG A 21 -2.55 -9.65 -7.77
CA ARG A 21 -1.16 -9.24 -7.64
C ARG A 21 -1.07 -7.80 -7.13
N ILE A 22 -0.69 -7.65 -5.88
CA ILE A 22 -0.70 -6.37 -5.17
C ILE A 22 0.74 -5.90 -4.99
N THR A 23 1.05 -4.70 -5.50
CA THR A 23 2.31 -4.02 -5.20
C THR A 23 2.04 -2.97 -4.13
N LEU A 24 2.56 -3.18 -2.93
CA LEU A 24 2.30 -2.24 -1.83
C LEU A 24 2.87 -0.85 -2.16
N GLY A 25 2.08 0.17 -1.85
CA GLY A 25 2.36 1.57 -2.16
C GLY A 25 2.22 1.95 -3.64
N LYS A 26 1.69 1.05 -4.49
CA LYS A 26 1.49 1.29 -5.92
C LYS A 26 0.13 0.82 -6.46
N THR A 27 -0.36 -0.35 -6.04
CA THR A 27 -1.67 -0.84 -6.49
C THR A 27 -2.78 -0.02 -5.85
N ALA A 28 -3.76 0.43 -6.64
CA ALA A 28 -4.93 1.15 -6.14
C ALA A 28 -5.93 0.18 -5.50
N LEU A 29 -6.73 0.65 -4.56
CA LEU A 29 -7.82 -0.15 -3.99
C LEU A 29 -8.87 -0.50 -5.05
N ALA A 30 -9.19 0.43 -5.94
CA ALA A 30 -10.10 0.21 -7.07
C ALA A 30 -9.61 -0.82 -8.11
N ALA A 31 -8.35 -1.29 -8.02
CA ALA A 31 -7.88 -2.39 -8.85
C ALA A 31 -8.38 -3.76 -8.36
N LEU A 32 -8.98 -3.82 -7.17
CA LEU A 32 -9.60 -5.01 -6.62
C LEU A 32 -11.12 -4.95 -6.82
N PRO A 33 -11.79 -6.12 -6.88
CA PRO A 33 -13.25 -6.17 -6.86
C PRO A 33 -13.79 -5.35 -5.70
N SER A 34 -14.93 -4.69 -5.88
CA SER A 34 -15.60 -4.03 -4.76
C SER A 34 -15.80 -5.03 -3.62
N PRO A 35 -15.59 -4.60 -2.35
CA PRO A 35 -15.94 -5.44 -1.23
C PRO A 35 -17.41 -5.83 -1.38
N ASN A 36 -17.72 -7.11 -1.14
CA ASN A 36 -19.07 -7.61 -1.32
C ASN A 36 -19.98 -6.89 -0.31
N VAL A 37 -21.12 -6.36 -0.75
CA VAL A 37 -22.03 -5.56 0.11
C VAL A 37 -22.66 -6.43 1.21
N GLU A 38 -22.65 -7.75 1.03
CA GLU A 38 -23.09 -8.74 2.02
C GLU A 38 -22.01 -9.15 3.04
N ASP A 39 -20.74 -8.79 2.79
CA ASP A 39 -19.63 -9.07 3.72
C ASP A 39 -19.42 -7.87 4.68
N SER A 40 -18.93 -8.13 5.89
CA SER A 40 -18.61 -7.07 6.85
C SER A 40 -17.57 -6.10 6.24
N GLY A 41 -17.81 -4.79 6.35
CA GLY A 41 -16.93 -3.73 5.84
C GLY A 41 -17.46 -2.98 4.61
N PRO A 42 -16.72 -1.99 4.08
CA PRO A 42 -15.38 -1.57 4.47
C PRO A 42 -15.33 -0.91 5.86
N TRP A 43 -14.25 -1.15 6.59
CA TRP A 43 -13.99 -0.49 7.88
C TRP A 43 -13.07 0.69 7.69
N PHE A 44 -13.35 1.79 8.39
CA PHE A 44 -12.51 2.96 8.37
C PHE A 44 -12.49 3.65 9.72
N GLU A 45 -11.37 4.31 10.02
CA GLU A 45 -11.21 5.17 11.17
C GLU A 45 -10.47 6.43 10.72
N LEU A 46 -10.99 7.59 11.11
CA LEU A 46 -10.37 8.88 10.84
C LEU A 46 -10.33 9.69 12.14
N GLY A 47 -9.21 9.61 12.85
CA GLY A 47 -8.92 10.41 14.04
C GLY A 47 -8.03 11.61 13.73
N ALA A 48 -7.77 12.44 14.74
CA ALA A 48 -6.98 13.67 14.59
C ALA A 48 -5.52 13.44 14.13
N ARG A 49 -4.95 12.26 14.38
CA ARG A 49 -3.57 11.89 14.01
C ARG A 49 -3.43 10.49 13.47
N ARG A 50 -4.51 9.72 13.46
CA ARG A 50 -4.50 8.31 13.05
C ARG A 50 -5.61 8.07 12.06
N PHE A 51 -5.32 7.26 11.06
CA PHE A 51 -6.36 6.82 10.14
C PHE A 51 -6.06 5.42 9.62
N SER A 52 -7.13 4.69 9.33
CA SER A 52 -7.07 3.40 8.70
C SER A 52 -8.31 3.17 7.84
N TYR A 53 -8.13 2.36 6.81
CA TYR A 53 -9.16 1.90 5.91
C TYR A 53 -8.86 0.44 5.56
N ALA A 54 -9.87 -0.43 5.58
CA ALA A 54 -9.73 -1.85 5.35
C ALA A 54 -10.92 -2.41 4.54
N GLU A 55 -10.60 -3.19 3.51
CA GLU A 55 -11.53 -3.99 2.70
C GLU A 55 -11.20 -5.47 2.91
N GLU A 56 -12.25 -6.26 3.18
CA GLU A 56 -12.16 -7.72 3.18
C GLU A 56 -12.38 -8.26 1.77
N HIS A 57 -11.62 -9.31 1.45
CA HIS A 57 -11.76 -10.05 0.21
C HIS A 57 -11.64 -11.55 0.45
N TYR A 58 -12.31 -12.27 -0.42
CA TYR A 58 -12.38 -13.72 -0.40
C TYR A 58 -11.36 -14.36 -1.35
N PHE A 59 -10.83 -15.54 -1.00
CA PHE A 59 -9.90 -16.28 -1.87
C PHE A 59 -10.61 -17.09 -2.98
N GLY A 60 -11.94 -17.18 -2.96
CA GLY A 60 -12.71 -17.93 -3.95
C GLY A 60 -12.74 -19.44 -3.72
N ASN A 61 -12.29 -19.94 -2.56
CA ASN A 61 -12.37 -21.36 -2.23
C ASN A 61 -13.82 -21.77 -1.88
N PRO A 62 -14.28 -22.99 -2.19
CA PRO A 62 -15.54 -23.48 -1.65
C PRO A 62 -15.39 -23.69 -0.12
N GLY A 63 -16.14 -22.94 0.70
CA GLY A 63 -16.26 -23.17 2.15
C GLY A 63 -15.87 -22.04 3.11
N GLY A 64 -15.61 -20.83 2.64
CA GLY A 64 -15.40 -19.64 3.48
C GLY A 64 -14.05 -19.53 4.19
N TYR A 65 -13.17 -20.53 4.08
CA TYR A 65 -12.11 -20.75 5.07
C TYR A 65 -10.96 -19.75 5.12
N LEU A 66 -10.68 -19.05 4.01
CA LEU A 66 -9.56 -18.12 3.96
C LEU A 66 -10.07 -16.78 3.44
N ARG A 67 -9.77 -15.76 4.23
CA ARG A 67 -10.10 -14.37 3.94
C ARG A 67 -8.84 -13.54 4.10
N TRP A 68 -8.76 -12.46 3.37
CA TRP A 68 -7.65 -11.54 3.44
C TRP A 68 -8.20 -10.12 3.43
N VAL A 69 -7.47 -9.24 4.08
CA VAL A 69 -7.86 -7.85 4.25
C VAL A 69 -6.77 -7.00 3.65
N VAL A 70 -7.14 -5.99 2.89
CA VAL A 70 -6.21 -4.97 2.40
C VAL A 70 -6.72 -3.59 2.66
N GLY A 71 -5.79 -2.66 2.62
CA GLY A 71 -6.16 -1.30 2.87
C GLY A 71 -4.98 -0.39 3.07
N MET A 72 -5.29 0.65 3.82
CA MET A 72 -4.45 1.80 4.00
C MET A 72 -4.40 2.13 5.48
N SER A 73 -3.20 2.20 6.03
CA SER A 73 -2.98 2.70 7.38
C SER A 73 -1.97 3.84 7.35
N ASP A 74 -2.13 4.77 8.26
CA ASP A 74 -1.17 5.81 8.63
C ASP A 74 0.25 5.29 8.96
N ALA A 75 0.39 4.02 9.36
CA ALA A 75 1.67 3.37 9.60
C ALA A 75 2.44 3.01 8.31
N GLY A 76 1.83 3.15 7.12
CA GLY A 76 2.39 2.78 5.82
C GLY A 76 2.69 3.95 4.88
N SER A 77 3.13 3.64 3.65
CA SER A 77 3.45 4.61 2.60
C SER A 77 2.91 4.17 1.22
N PRO A 78 2.31 5.06 0.41
CA PRO A 78 2.04 6.48 0.68
C PRO A 78 0.93 6.64 1.74
N LEU A 79 0.67 7.90 2.11
CA LEU A 79 -0.40 8.30 3.04
C LEU A 79 -1.55 8.91 2.24
N THR A 80 -2.76 8.42 2.45
CA THR A 80 -4.00 8.94 1.83
C THR A 80 -5.15 8.66 2.80
N PRO A 81 -5.55 9.62 3.63
CA PRO A 81 -6.61 9.42 4.61
C PRO A 81 -7.98 9.19 3.94
N PRO A 82 -8.85 8.33 4.51
CA PRO A 82 -10.19 8.04 3.99
C PRO A 82 -11.19 9.17 4.28
N VAL A 83 -10.89 10.37 3.78
CA VAL A 83 -11.77 11.53 3.91
C VAL A 83 -13.04 11.31 3.09
N GLY A 84 -14.21 11.54 3.68
CA GLY A 84 -15.51 11.37 3.02
C GLY A 84 -16.10 9.96 3.09
N CYS A 85 -15.35 8.96 3.60
CA CYS A 85 -15.89 7.61 3.79
C CYS A 85 -16.91 7.50 4.95
N ASN A 86 -17.19 8.61 5.66
CA ASN A 86 -18.01 8.63 6.87
C ASN A 86 -19.52 8.55 6.54
N GLY A 87 -20.05 7.33 6.47
CA GLY A 87 -21.38 6.93 6.99
C GLY A 87 -22.68 7.47 6.39
N ASP A 88 -22.68 8.48 5.52
CA ASP A 88 -23.91 8.98 4.89
C ASP A 88 -24.21 8.25 3.57
N ALA A 89 -25.42 8.34 3.01
CA ALA A 89 -25.79 7.68 1.74
C ALA A 89 -24.90 8.05 0.53
N ARG A 90 -24.11 9.13 0.65
CA ARG A 90 -23.05 9.53 -0.30
C ARG A 90 -21.78 8.68 -0.20
N ALA A 91 -21.64 7.88 0.85
CA ALA A 91 -20.48 7.06 1.17
C ALA A 91 -20.13 6.05 0.07
N ALA A 92 -21.07 5.56 -0.72
CA ALA A 92 -20.74 4.63 -1.81
C ALA A 92 -19.91 5.31 -2.92
N GLU A 93 -20.28 6.53 -3.31
CA GLU A 93 -19.54 7.33 -4.29
C GLU A 93 -18.21 7.81 -3.68
N ASP A 94 -18.22 8.23 -2.42
CA ASP A 94 -17.02 8.70 -1.71
C ASP A 94 -16.02 7.55 -1.47
N VAL A 95 -16.50 6.34 -1.15
CA VAL A 95 -15.69 5.13 -1.05
C VAL A 95 -15.15 4.76 -2.43
N ALA A 96 -15.95 4.81 -3.50
CA ALA A 96 -15.45 4.54 -4.84
C ALA A 96 -14.35 5.55 -5.24
N ALA A 97 -14.57 6.84 -5.02
CA ALA A 97 -13.59 7.90 -5.26
C ALA A 97 -12.32 7.70 -4.44
N TYR A 98 -12.46 7.35 -3.16
CA TYR A 98 -11.34 7.03 -2.29
C TYR A 98 -10.57 5.81 -2.81
N ARG A 99 -11.25 4.74 -3.23
CA ARG A 99 -10.63 3.53 -3.77
C ARG A 99 -9.80 3.82 -5.03
N HIS A 100 -10.23 4.77 -5.86
CA HIS A 100 -9.45 5.24 -7.01
C HIS A 100 -8.21 6.04 -6.62
N ALA A 101 -8.30 6.88 -5.58
CA ALA A 101 -7.21 7.74 -5.12
C ALA A 101 -6.17 6.97 -4.28
N ALA A 102 -6.63 6.13 -3.36
CA ALA A 102 -5.80 5.44 -2.38
C ALA A 102 -4.94 4.34 -3.01
N ARG A 103 -3.79 4.09 -2.38
CA ARG A 103 -2.87 3.02 -2.76
C ARG A 103 -2.71 2.08 -1.60
N ILE A 104 -2.94 0.79 -1.86
CA ILE A 104 -2.84 -0.27 -0.87
C ILE A 104 -1.43 -0.24 -0.30
N ASN A 105 -1.29 0.05 0.98
CA ASN A 105 0.01 0.06 1.65
C ASN A 105 0.15 -1.10 2.64
N SER A 106 -0.95 -1.78 2.95
CA SER A 106 -1.02 -2.86 3.93
C SER A 106 -1.89 -4.01 3.46
N VAL A 107 -1.45 -5.23 3.76
CA VAL A 107 -2.19 -6.47 3.56
C VAL A 107 -2.14 -7.27 4.84
N LEU A 108 -3.25 -7.87 5.20
CA LEU A 108 -3.43 -8.64 6.40
C LEU A 108 -4.06 -9.99 6.01
N VAL A 109 -3.40 -11.09 6.40
CA VAL A 109 -3.89 -12.45 6.19
C VAL A 109 -4.35 -13.02 7.53
N ILE A 110 -5.59 -13.52 7.54
CA ILE A 110 -6.31 -13.87 8.74
C ILE A 110 -6.82 -15.31 8.61
N GLY A 111 -6.73 -16.06 9.71
CA GLY A 111 -7.29 -17.40 9.79
C GLY A 111 -8.79 -17.36 10.12
N PRO A 112 -9.55 -18.40 9.80
CA PRO A 112 -11.02 -18.41 9.88
C PRO A 112 -11.60 -18.23 11.29
N ALA A 113 -10.81 -18.43 12.35
CA ALA A 113 -11.26 -18.37 13.74
C ALA A 113 -11.19 -16.97 14.37
N ILE A 114 -10.77 -15.95 13.61
CA ILE A 114 -10.62 -14.58 14.12
C ILE A 114 -11.84 -13.74 13.76
N ASP A 115 -12.44 -13.10 14.76
CA ASP A 115 -13.47 -12.08 14.55
C ASP A 115 -12.85 -10.82 13.94
N LEU A 116 -13.34 -10.43 12.77
CA LEU A 116 -12.81 -9.31 11.99
C LEU A 116 -13.29 -7.96 12.49
N GLU A 117 -14.54 -7.88 12.94
CA GLU A 117 -15.13 -6.63 13.42
C GLU A 117 -14.45 -6.15 14.71
N GLY A 118 -14.06 -7.08 15.60
CA GLY A 118 -13.28 -6.76 16.78
C GLY A 118 -11.82 -6.36 16.52
N VAL A 119 -11.30 -6.61 15.32
CA VAL A 119 -9.88 -6.37 14.96
C VAL A 119 -9.73 -5.17 14.02
N LEU A 120 -10.66 -4.96 13.10
CA LEU A 120 -10.59 -3.90 12.09
C LEU A 120 -11.24 -2.60 12.57
N PRO A 121 -10.81 -1.44 12.04
CA PRO A 121 -9.75 -1.26 11.05
C PRO A 121 -8.34 -1.19 11.65
N ARG A 122 -8.17 -1.21 12.99
CA ARG A 122 -6.86 -1.01 13.66
C ARG A 122 -5.88 -2.17 13.53
N GLY A 123 -6.37 -3.37 13.26
CA GLY A 123 -5.57 -4.56 13.06
C GLY A 123 -4.89 -4.62 11.69
N ILE A 124 -5.30 -3.77 10.73
CA ILE A 124 -4.56 -3.62 9.47
C ILE A 124 -3.33 -2.76 9.73
N ALA A 125 -2.14 -3.29 9.46
CA ALA A 125 -0.89 -2.69 9.92
C ALA A 125 -0.87 -2.48 11.44
N PRO A 126 -0.97 -3.57 12.25
CA PRO A 126 -1.01 -3.43 13.69
C PRO A 126 0.20 -2.62 14.12
N ASP A 127 -0.08 -1.55 14.86
CA ASP A 127 0.89 -0.59 15.35
C ASP A 127 1.73 -1.33 16.40
N LEU A 128 2.65 -2.18 15.94
CA LEU A 128 3.80 -2.59 16.72
C LEU A 128 4.56 -1.29 16.93
N ASP A 129 4.24 -0.68 18.08
CA ASP A 129 4.99 0.30 18.83
C ASP A 129 6.30 0.61 18.11
N THR A 130 6.36 1.78 17.47
CA THR A 130 7.39 2.25 16.54
C THR A 130 8.84 1.91 16.97
N VAL A 131 9.26 0.66 16.79
CA VAL A 131 10.67 0.29 16.81
C VAL A 131 11.20 0.68 15.44
N ARG A 132 11.95 1.77 15.46
CA ARG A 132 12.68 2.37 14.34
C ARG A 132 13.32 1.28 13.49
N LEU A 133 13.11 1.38 12.17
CA LEU A 133 13.72 0.49 11.19
C LEU A 133 15.22 0.34 11.44
N LEU A 134 15.70 -0.91 11.41
CA LEU A 134 17.10 -1.32 11.37
C LEU A 134 17.90 -0.71 10.20
N GLU A 135 17.29 0.13 9.35
CA GLU A 135 17.99 0.93 8.33
C GLU A 135 19.08 1.83 8.95
N LEU A 136 18.96 2.18 10.23
CA LEU A 136 20.00 2.88 11.02
C LEU A 136 21.14 1.98 11.52
N ARG A 137 21.05 0.65 11.39
CA ARG A 137 22.11 -0.29 11.83
C ARG A 137 23.16 -0.56 10.75
N ASN A 138 22.94 -0.16 9.49
CA ASN A 138 23.90 -0.32 8.39
C ASN A 138 23.96 0.94 7.48
N PRO A 139 24.36 2.11 8.01
CA PRO A 139 24.40 3.37 7.25
C PRO A 139 25.30 3.29 6.01
N ALA A 140 26.34 2.45 6.05
CA ALA A 140 27.25 2.25 4.93
C ALA A 140 26.55 1.68 3.67
N ARG A 141 25.61 0.73 3.83
CA ARG A 141 24.90 0.14 2.67
C ARG A 141 23.97 1.14 2.01
N VAL A 142 23.25 1.93 2.80
CA VAL A 142 22.33 2.98 2.30
C VAL A 142 23.10 4.09 1.59
N ALA A 143 24.25 4.51 2.15
CA ALA A 143 25.12 5.50 1.52
C ALA A 143 25.70 4.99 0.20
N LEU A 144 26.14 3.72 0.15
CA LEU A 144 26.69 3.10 -1.06
C LEU A 144 25.64 2.96 -2.16
N THR A 145 24.41 2.51 -1.85
CA THR A 145 23.35 2.42 -2.85
C THR A 145 22.97 3.80 -3.38
N THR A 146 22.93 4.81 -2.51
CA THR A 146 22.60 6.18 -2.91
C THR A 146 23.68 6.76 -3.83
N ARG A 147 24.96 6.57 -3.49
CA ARG A 147 26.10 7.00 -4.33
C ARG A 147 26.15 6.25 -5.67
N TYR A 148 25.83 4.96 -5.68
CA TYR A 148 25.77 4.16 -6.89
C TYR A 148 24.72 4.69 -7.86
N TYR A 149 23.49 4.93 -7.39
CA TYR A 149 22.42 5.44 -8.25
C TYR A 149 22.63 6.91 -8.68
N SER A 150 23.26 7.75 -7.84
CA SER A 150 23.61 9.12 -8.25
C SER A 150 24.71 9.14 -9.31
N ALA A 151 25.75 8.32 -9.16
CA ALA A 151 26.79 8.17 -10.17
C ALA A 151 26.25 7.60 -11.49
N LYS A 152 25.40 6.56 -11.41
CA LYS A 152 24.77 5.96 -12.60
C LYS A 152 23.94 6.99 -13.37
N THR A 153 23.10 7.75 -12.68
CA THR A 153 22.27 8.79 -13.32
C THR A 153 23.09 9.96 -13.86
N ALA A 154 24.24 10.28 -13.25
CA ALA A 154 25.16 11.31 -13.76
C ALA A 154 25.86 10.84 -15.05
N VAL A 155 26.29 9.58 -15.10
CA VAL A 155 26.90 8.96 -16.29
C VAL A 155 25.87 8.85 -17.43
N GLU A 156 24.64 8.45 -17.14
CA GLU A 156 23.56 8.42 -18.14
C GLU A 156 23.28 9.83 -18.69
N ARG A 157 23.24 10.85 -17.83
CA ARG A 157 23.09 12.26 -18.25
C ARG A 157 24.27 12.78 -19.08
N TRP A 158 25.51 12.39 -18.75
CA TRP A 158 26.69 12.76 -19.55
C TRP A 158 26.68 12.10 -20.93
N LYS A 159 26.33 10.81 -20.99
CA LYS A 159 26.20 10.09 -22.27
C LYS A 159 25.11 10.71 -23.16
N HIS A 160 24.00 11.13 -22.57
CA HIS A 160 22.92 11.82 -23.31
C HIS A 160 23.40 13.13 -23.93
N ARG A 161 24.03 14.01 -23.14
CA ARG A 161 24.55 15.30 -23.61
C ARG A 161 25.62 15.18 -24.69
N ASN A 162 26.53 14.21 -24.57
CA ASN A 162 27.54 13.97 -25.61
C ASN A 162 26.96 13.42 -26.90
N ARG A 163 25.81 12.75 -26.85
CA ARG A 163 25.11 12.28 -28.04
C ARG A 163 24.44 13.43 -28.78
N GLU A 164 23.74 14.31 -28.06
CA GLU A 164 23.14 15.54 -28.61
C GLU A 164 24.20 16.46 -29.26
N PHE A 165 25.37 16.59 -28.65
CA PHE A 165 26.48 17.39 -29.19
C PHE A 165 27.10 16.79 -30.47
N ARG A 166 27.04 15.46 -30.63
CA ARG A 166 27.60 14.77 -31.81
C ARG A 166 26.64 14.70 -32.98
N GLU A 167 25.33 14.72 -32.73
CA GLU A 167 24.33 14.57 -33.78
C GLU A 167 23.91 15.91 -34.41
N GLY A 168 24.10 17.06 -33.73
CA GLY A 168 23.80 18.40 -34.27
C GLY A 168 22.32 18.59 -34.65
N PRO A 169 21.80 19.82 -34.76
CA PRO A 169 20.47 20.00 -35.34
C PRO A 169 20.57 19.65 -36.83
N LEU A 170 19.83 18.63 -37.27
CA LEU A 170 19.63 18.35 -38.70
C LEU A 170 19.01 19.59 -39.37
N PRO A 171 19.52 20.03 -40.53
CA PRO A 171 18.96 21.16 -41.29
C PRO A 171 17.57 20.86 -41.84
#